data_AF-A0A950XC74-F1
#
_entry.id   AF-A0A950XC74-F1
#
_cell.length_a   1.000
_cell.length_b   1.000
_cell.length_c   1.000
_cell.angle_alpha   90.00
_cell.angle_beta   90.00
_cell.angle_gamma   90.00
#
_symmetry.space_group_name_H-M   'P 1'
#
loop_
_entity.id
_entity.type
_entity.pdbx_description
1 polymer ?
#
loop_
_entity_poly.entity_id
_entity_poly.type
_entity_poly.pdbx_seq_one_letter_code
_entity_poly.pdbx_strand_id
1 'polypeptide(L)'
;MKNLFDATVANQVKTRLGKLELQSERRWGKMTAAQMLAHCSVSMQWAVGDLTPEKGALPVRLMGRLVKPMVFRNEEPLRKNSPTAKSLIVADDRDFGKERDRLSGLIDKFRAGGAEGCTK
;
A
#
# COMPACT_ATOMS: atom_id res chain seq x y z
N MET A 1 -7.37 -12.87 -8.94
CA MET A 1 -6.72 -11.84 -8.09
C MET A 1 -7.11 -12.06 -6.65
N LYS A 2 -6.13 -12.22 -5.74
CA LYS A 2 -6.39 -12.27 -4.29
C LYS A 2 -6.90 -10.91 -3.81
N ASN A 3 -7.78 -10.89 -2.81
CA ASN A 3 -8.33 -9.65 -2.24
C ASN A 3 -8.15 -9.66 -0.71
N LEU A 4 -8.06 -8.47 -0.10
CA LEU A 4 -7.88 -8.32 1.35
C LEU A 4 -9.19 -8.40 2.16
N PHE A 5 -10.36 -8.50 1.51
CA PHE A 5 -11.63 -8.78 2.20
C PHE A 5 -11.69 -10.23 2.70
N ASP A 6 -11.03 -11.15 1.98
CA ASP A 6 -10.84 -12.52 2.40
C ASP A 6 -9.98 -12.60 3.67
N ALA A 7 -10.52 -13.22 4.72
CA ALA A 7 -9.86 -13.34 6.02
C ALA A 7 -8.56 -14.14 5.95
N THR A 8 -8.51 -15.18 5.12
CA THR A 8 -7.33 -16.01 4.89
C THR A 8 -6.22 -15.18 4.26
N VAL A 9 -6.56 -14.39 3.23
CA VAL A 9 -5.58 -13.52 2.56
C VAL A 9 -5.10 -12.40 3.50
N ALA A 10 -6.00 -11.76 4.23
CA ALA A 10 -5.63 -10.73 5.22
C ALA A 10 -4.68 -11.29 6.28
N ASN A 11 -4.97 -12.47 6.83
CA ASN A 11 -4.12 -13.15 7.81
C ASN A 11 -2.76 -13.57 7.22
N GLN A 12 -2.71 -14.01 5.96
CA GLN A 12 -1.45 -14.28 5.27
C GLN A 12 -0.58 -13.02 5.16
N VAL A 13 -1.18 -11.88 4.81
CA VAL A 13 -0.46 -10.60 4.72
C VAL A 13 0.01 -10.15 6.09
N LYS A 14 -0.85 -10.19 7.12
CA LYS A 14 -0.46 -9.83 8.49
C LYS A 14 0.64 -10.73 9.05
N THR A 15 0.59 -12.04 8.78
CA THR A 15 1.67 -12.97 9.14
C THR A 15 2.99 -12.59 8.47
N ARG A 16 2.95 -12.16 7.20
CA ARG A 16 4.16 -11.66 6.51
C ARG A 16 4.68 -10.36 7.12
N LEU A 17 3.80 -9.44 7.51
CA LEU A 17 4.20 -8.22 8.21
C LEU A 17 4.88 -8.54 9.56
N GLY A 18 4.39 -9.54 10.30
CA GLY A 18 4.98 -9.97 11.56
C GLY A 18 6.38 -10.59 11.44
N LYS A 19 6.78 -11.02 10.24
CA LYS A 19 8.13 -11.54 9.95
C LYS A 19 9.11 -10.47 9.48
N LEU A 20 8.66 -9.22 9.31
CA LEU A 20 9.55 -8.12 8.98
C LEU A 20 10.35 -7.72 10.22
N GLU A 21 11.58 -7.30 9.97
CA GLU A 21 12.50 -6.75 10.96
C GLU A 21 12.92 -5.34 10.54
N LEU A 22 13.39 -4.54 11.50
CA LEU A 22 13.84 -3.17 11.25
C LEU A 22 14.90 -3.10 10.12
N GLN A 23 15.81 -4.08 10.07
CA GLN A 23 16.90 -4.17 9.11
C GLN A 23 16.58 -5.08 7.90
N SER A 24 15.31 -5.43 7.69
CA SER A 24 14.91 -6.24 6.53
C SER A 24 15.37 -5.61 5.20
N GLU A 25 15.89 -6.44 4.31
CA GLU A 25 16.42 -6.01 3.02
C GLU A 25 15.33 -5.35 2.14
N ARG A 26 15.71 -4.26 1.46
CA ARG A 26 14.83 -3.53 0.56
C ARG A 26 14.71 -4.26 -0.79
N ARG A 27 13.72 -5.14 -0.91
CA ARG A 27 13.59 -6.01 -2.11
C ARG A 27 12.97 -5.34 -3.34
N TRP A 28 12.21 -4.26 -3.16
CA TRP A 28 11.36 -3.68 -4.23
C TRP A 28 11.64 -2.23 -4.58
N GLY A 29 12.00 -1.42 -3.59
CA GLY A 29 12.16 0.02 -3.72
C GLY A 29 13.29 0.53 -2.83
N LYS A 30 13.32 1.84 -2.61
CA LYS A 30 14.40 2.51 -1.90
C LYS A 30 14.09 2.80 -0.43
N MET A 31 12.87 2.63 0.04
CA MET A 31 12.45 2.93 1.42
C MET A 31 12.98 1.87 2.40
N THR A 32 13.32 2.29 3.63
CA THR A 32 13.57 1.36 4.76
C THR A 32 12.31 0.54 5.07
N ALA A 33 12.45 -0.51 5.88
CA ALA A 33 11.30 -1.31 6.30
C ALA A 33 10.21 -0.45 6.98
N ALA A 34 10.61 0.46 7.87
CA ALA A 34 9.69 1.38 8.54
C ALA A 34 9.01 2.37 7.57
N GLN A 35 9.77 2.96 6.65
CA GLN A 35 9.22 3.85 5.62
C GLN A 35 8.28 3.12 4.66
N MET A 36 8.58 1.87 4.31
CA MET A 36 7.72 1.03 3.47
C MET A 36 6.39 0.71 4.15
N LEU A 37 6.41 0.41 5.46
CA LEU A 37 5.19 0.21 6.24
C LEU A 37 4.31 1.47 6.27
N ALA A 38 4.93 2.65 6.46
CA ALA A 38 4.24 3.93 6.39
C ALA A 38 3.68 4.21 4.98
N HIS A 39 4.46 3.97 3.92
CA HIS A 39 4.04 4.10 2.52
C HIS A 39 2.79 3.27 2.19
N CYS A 40 2.79 2.00 2.60
CA CYS A 40 1.63 1.12 2.46
C CYS A 40 0.45 1.65 3.28
N SER A 41 0.69 2.17 4.48
CA SER A 41 -0.35 2.71 5.35
C SER A 41 -1.06 3.92 4.74
N VAL A 42 -0.33 4.86 4.13
CA VAL A 42 -0.95 6.02 3.45
C VAL A 42 -1.85 5.55 2.30
N SER A 43 -1.40 4.56 1.52
CA SER A 43 -2.21 3.98 0.44
C SER A 43 -3.49 3.30 0.97
N MET A 44 -3.41 2.62 2.11
CA MET A 44 -4.59 2.01 2.75
C MET A 44 -5.53 3.05 3.32
N GLN A 45 -5.02 4.16 3.86
CA GLN A 45 -5.84 5.29 4.32
C GLN A 45 -6.62 5.93 3.19
N TRP A 46 -6.08 5.98 1.97
CA TRP A 46 -6.85 6.37 0.79
C TRP A 46 -7.97 5.37 0.50
N ALA A 47 -7.71 4.08 0.66
CA ALA A 47 -8.71 3.06 0.40
C ALA A 47 -9.87 3.11 1.39
N VAL A 48 -9.60 3.29 2.70
CA VAL A 48 -10.63 3.35 3.76
C VAL A 48 -11.22 4.74 4.00
N GLY A 49 -10.81 5.74 3.22
CA GLY A 49 -11.37 7.10 3.29
C GLY A 49 -10.83 8.00 4.40
N ASP A 50 -9.81 7.56 5.13
CA ASP A 50 -9.16 8.38 6.18
C ASP A 50 -8.35 9.53 5.58
N LEU A 51 -7.87 9.37 4.34
CA LEU A 51 -7.16 10.40 3.61
C LEU A 51 -7.70 10.47 2.17
N THR A 52 -7.78 11.69 1.63
CA THR A 52 -8.15 11.89 0.22
C THR A 52 -6.88 12.04 -0.62
N PRO A 53 -6.70 11.25 -1.69
CA PRO A 53 -5.57 11.42 -2.59
C PRO A 53 -5.64 12.75 -3.32
N GLU A 54 -4.49 13.42 -3.46
CA GLU A 54 -4.38 14.60 -4.32
C GLU A 54 -4.71 14.23 -5.77
N LYS A 55 -5.45 15.10 -6.44
CA LYS A 55 -5.75 14.93 -7.87
C LYS A 55 -4.46 15.17 -8.66
N GLY A 56 -3.95 14.12 -9.32
CA GLY A 56 -2.82 14.25 -10.21
C GLY A 56 -3.09 15.24 -11.36
N ALA A 57 -2.03 15.90 -11.84
CA ALA A 57 -2.11 16.77 -13.01
C ALA A 57 -2.62 16.02 -14.25
N LEU A 58 -3.18 16.74 -15.23
CA LEU A 58 -3.76 16.15 -16.44
C LEU A 58 -2.84 15.13 -17.15
N PRO A 59 -1.52 15.39 -17.33
CA PRO A 59 -0.62 14.42 -17.94
C PRO A 59 -0.50 13.10 -17.15
N VAL A 60 -0.46 13.17 -15.82
CA VAL A 60 -0.41 11.98 -14.95
C VAL A 60 -1.70 11.17 -15.07
N ARG A 61 -2.85 11.85 -15.15
CA ARG A 61 -4.15 11.19 -15.33
C ARG A 61 -4.26 10.49 -16.69
N LEU A 62 -3.73 11.10 -17.75
CA LEU A 62 -3.68 10.50 -19.09
C LEU A 62 -2.76 9.27 -19.12
N MET A 63 -1.54 9.40 -18.59
CA MET A 63 -0.60 8.28 -18.49
C MET A 63 -1.17 7.14 -17.64
N GLY A 64 -1.86 7.44 -16.55
CA GLY A 64 -2.53 6.46 -15.70
C GLY A 64 -3.53 5.58 -16.46
N ARG A 65 -4.25 6.12 -17.45
CA ARG A 65 -5.18 5.34 -18.28
C ARG A 65 -4.45 4.32 -19.17
N LEU A 66 -3.26 4.65 -19.66
CA LEU A 66 -2.44 3.74 -20.46
C LEU A 66 -1.80 2.65 -19.59
N VAL A 67 -1.35 3.01 -18.38
CA VAL A 67 -0.63 2.10 -17.48
C VAL A 67 -1.57 1.17 -16.72
N LYS A 68 -2.81 1.59 -16.44
CA LYS A 68 -3.78 0.81 -15.66
C LYS A 68 -3.99 -0.61 -16.21
N PRO A 69 -4.29 -0.84 -17.50
CA PRO A 69 -4.40 -2.19 -18.04
C PRO A 69 -3.11 -3.00 -17.88
N MET A 70 -1.93 -2.39 -18.09
CA MET A 70 -0.65 -3.10 -17.95
C MET A 70 -0.42 -3.59 -16.52
N VAL A 71 -0.88 -2.84 -15.51
CA VAL A 71 -0.75 -3.18 -14.09
C VAL A 71 -1.74 -4.27 -13.66
N PHE A 72 -2.98 -4.23 -14.18
CA PHE A 72 -4.05 -5.11 -13.70
C PHE A 72 -4.33 -6.33 -14.59
N ARG A 73 -3.66 -6.45 -15.75
CA ARG A 73 -3.94 -7.53 -16.72
C ARG A 73 -3.51 -8.91 -16.22
N ASN A 74 -2.41 -8.99 -15.47
CA ASN A 74 -1.84 -10.23 -14.97
C ASN A 74 -1.61 -10.14 -13.46
N GLU A 75 -1.50 -11.28 -12.76
CA GLU A 75 -1.14 -11.31 -11.33
C GLU A 75 0.38 -11.09 -11.09
N GLU A 76 1.08 -10.59 -12.11
CA GLU A 76 2.51 -10.29 -12.04
C GLU A 76 2.78 -9.12 -11.09
N PRO A 77 3.81 -9.21 -10.24
CA PRO A 77 4.21 -8.09 -9.40
C PRO A 77 4.62 -6.85 -10.20
N LEU A 78 4.36 -5.66 -9.65
CA LEU A 78 4.81 -4.39 -10.24
C LEU A 78 6.33 -4.36 -10.44
N ARG A 79 6.85 -3.66 -11.45
CA ARG A 79 8.31 -3.58 -11.63
C ARG A 79 8.99 -2.97 -10.39
N LYS A 80 10.16 -3.49 -10.04
CA LYS A 80 11.00 -2.90 -8.98
C LYS A 80 11.30 -1.44 -9.32
N ASN A 81 11.29 -0.57 -8.32
CA ASN A 81 11.50 0.88 -8.45
C ASN A 81 10.51 1.58 -9.42
N SER A 82 9.29 1.04 -9.61
CA SER A 82 8.24 1.73 -10.35
C SER A 82 7.94 3.12 -9.76
N PRO A 83 7.56 4.10 -10.61
CA PRO A 83 7.17 5.43 -10.15
C PRO A 83 6.07 5.36 -9.09
N THR A 84 6.20 6.21 -8.07
CA THR A 84 5.26 6.32 -6.95
C THR A 84 4.80 7.77 -6.85
N ALA A 85 3.54 8.01 -6.50
CA ALA A 85 3.03 9.35 -6.27
C ALA A 85 3.82 10.04 -5.15
N LYS A 86 4.16 11.33 -5.31
CA LYS A 86 4.97 12.07 -4.33
C LYS A 86 4.37 12.04 -2.92
N SER A 87 3.05 12.10 -2.80
CA SER A 87 2.31 12.01 -1.54
C SER A 87 2.40 10.66 -0.83
N LEU A 88 2.86 9.61 -1.51
CA LEU A 88 3.11 8.29 -0.93
C LEU A 88 4.60 8.07 -0.61
N ILE A 89 5.49 9.00 -0.97
CA ILE A 89 6.92 8.86 -0.68
C ILE A 89 7.17 9.29 0.78
N VAL A 90 7.59 8.34 1.61
CA VAL A 90 8.02 8.57 2.99
C VAL A 90 9.54 8.70 3.02
N ALA A 91 10.02 9.90 3.35
CA ALA A 91 11.44 10.23 3.36
C ALA A 91 11.99 10.50 4.77
N ASP A 92 11.11 10.75 5.74
CA ASP A 92 11.47 10.94 7.14
C ASP A 92 11.65 9.60 7.88
N ASP A 93 12.29 9.65 9.04
CA ASP A 93 12.48 8.50 9.91
C ASP A 93 11.16 8.08 10.55
N ARG A 94 10.97 6.76 10.68
CA ARG A 94 9.75 6.16 11.19
C ARG A 94 10.04 5.09 12.22
N ASP A 95 9.18 5.01 13.23
CA ASP A 95 9.22 3.94 14.22
C ASP A 95 8.64 2.66 13.59
N PHE A 96 9.49 1.63 13.46
CA PHE A 96 9.12 0.38 12.81
C PHE A 96 7.95 -0.33 13.49
N GLY A 97 7.92 -0.39 14.83
CA GLY A 97 6.87 -1.07 15.57
C GLY A 97 5.53 -0.37 15.38
N LYS A 98 5.52 0.96 15.52
CA LYS A 98 4.31 1.77 15.32
C LYS A 98 3.77 1.67 13.90
N GLU A 99 4.62 1.76 12.88
CA GLU A 99 4.15 1.67 11.48
C GLU A 99 3.67 0.25 11.11
N ARG A 100 4.26 -0.79 11.69
CA ARG A 100 3.78 -2.18 11.51
C ARG A 100 2.39 -2.35 12.09
N ASP A 101 2.20 -1.89 13.33
CA ASP A 101 0.92 -2.04 14.03
C ASP A 101 -0.16 -1.17 13.39
N ARG A 102 0.20 0.04 12.93
CA ARG A 102 -0.68 0.91 12.13
C ARG A 102 -1.14 0.22 10.84
N LEU A 103 -0.21 -0.32 10.04
CA LEU A 103 -0.57 -1.00 8.80
C LEU A 103 -1.46 -2.23 9.06
N SER A 104 -1.13 -3.00 10.10
CA SER A 104 -1.94 -4.14 10.53
C SER A 104 -3.38 -3.75 10.88
N GLY A 105 -3.55 -2.67 11.65
CA GLY A 105 -4.88 -2.14 12.00
C GLY A 105 -5.65 -1.60 10.79
N LEU A 106 -4.96 -0.98 9.82
CA LEU A 106 -5.58 -0.54 8.57
C LEU A 106 -6.06 -1.74 7.72
N ILE A 107 -5.32 -2.85 7.71
CA ILE A 107 -5.77 -4.10 7.07
C ILE A 107 -7.06 -4.61 7.71
N ASP A 108 -7.12 -4.62 9.05
CA ASP A 108 -8.33 -5.05 9.76
C ASP A 108 -9.52 -4.13 9.47
N LYS A 109 -9.30 -2.81 9.46
CA LYS A 109 -10.33 -1.82 9.10
C LYS A 109 -10.82 -1.99 7.66
N PHE A 110 -9.90 -2.14 6.71
CA PHE A 110 -10.24 -2.35 5.30
C PHE A 110 -11.05 -3.64 5.10
N ARG A 111 -10.66 -4.73 5.76
CA ARG A 111 -11.40 -5.99 5.74
C ARG A 111 -12.81 -5.83 6.32
N ALA A 112 -12.92 -5.22 7.51
CA ALA A 112 -14.18 -5.05 8.22
C ALA A 112 -15.16 -4.15 7.45
N GLY A 113 -14.66 -3.09 6.80
CA GLY A 113 -15.47 -2.20 5.96
C GLY A 113 -15.98 -2.85 4.67
N GLY A 114 -15.33 -3.91 4.19
CA GLY A 114 -15.71 -4.56 2.94
C GLY A 114 -15.67 -3.59 1.74
N ALA A 115 -16.36 -3.94 0.67
CA ALA A 115 -16.41 -3.10 -0.53
C ALA A 115 -17.10 -1.75 -0.29
N GLU A 116 -18.06 -1.69 0.64
CA GLU A 116 -18.82 -0.47 0.96
C GLU A 116 -18.01 0.54 1.78
N GLY A 117 -17.02 0.07 2.54
CA GLY A 117 -16.07 0.91 3.29
C GLY A 117 -14.96 1.51 2.43
N CYS A 118 -14.89 1.19 1.14
CA CYS A 118 -13.92 1.76 0.23
C CYS A 118 -14.32 3.16 -0.23
N THR A 119 -13.33 4.02 -0.50
CA THR A 119 -13.55 5.29 -1.19
C THR A 119 -14.20 5.08 -2.57
N LYS A 120 -15.10 6.01 -2.93
CA LYS A 120 -15.87 5.98 -4.19
C LYS A 120 -15.10 6.62 -5.34
#